data_AF-A0A7W1QIZ5-F1
#
_entry.id   AF-A0A7W1QIZ5-F1
#
_cell.length_a   1.000
_cell.length_b   1.000
_cell.length_c   1.000
_cell.angle_alpha   90.00
_cell.angle_beta   90.00
_cell.angle_gamma   90.00
#
_symmetry.space_group_name_H-M   'P 1'
#
loop_
_entity.id
_entity.type
_entity.pdbx_description
1 polymer ?
#
loop_
_entity_poly.entity_id
_entity_poly.type
_entity_poly.pdbx_seq_one_letter_code
_entity_poly.pdbx_strand_id
1 'polypeptide(L)'
;MAKQQQPYDPVTLAQEQRQREEQEVQAAFQKGITALRDFIAPSSVEFSASHFQLGTRIARTYFVYGYPRSVFTGWISSIVNLDEVMDISLFIYPVESQVVLENLRKKVSQLEAGLQIDSEKGKVRDQGKQAAIQDAEEIRDKLQVGE
;
A
#
# COMPACT_ATOMS: atom_id res chain seq x y z
N MET A 1 10.61 29.41 68.49
CA MET A 1 11.33 29.49 67.21
C MET A 1 12.15 28.22 67.06
N ALA A 2 11.81 27.33 66.13
CA ALA A 2 12.71 26.23 65.74
C ALA A 2 12.35 25.81 64.32
N LYS A 3 13.12 26.30 63.34
CA LYS A 3 13.11 25.79 61.97
C LYS A 3 13.76 24.41 61.99
N GLN A 4 12.98 23.35 61.82
CA GLN A 4 13.51 22.04 61.45
C GLN A 4 14.02 22.15 59.99
N GLN A 5 15.33 22.22 59.83
CA GLN A 5 15.99 22.08 58.54
C GLN A 5 16.04 20.59 58.21
N GLN A 6 15.32 20.20 57.16
CA GLN A 6 15.38 18.86 56.58
C GLN A 6 16.82 18.54 56.12
N PRO A 7 17.30 17.30 56.31
CA PRO A 7 18.64 16.89 55.91
C PRO A 7 18.75 16.94 54.39
N TYR A 8 19.65 17.78 53.90
CA TYR A 8 19.96 18.00 52.49
C TYR A 8 20.92 16.89 52.04
N ASP A 9 20.38 15.82 51.45
CA ASP A 9 21.13 14.64 51.02
C ASP A 9 21.83 14.89 49.67
N PRO A 10 23.16 14.82 49.58
CA PRO A 10 23.91 15.09 48.34
C PRO A 10 23.56 14.12 47.19
N VAL A 11 23.00 12.94 47.49
CA VAL A 11 22.62 11.94 46.48
C VAL A 11 21.36 12.38 45.71
N THR A 12 20.40 13.03 46.36
CA THR A 12 19.16 13.49 45.70
C THR A 12 19.43 14.67 44.76
N LEU A 13 20.35 15.56 45.12
CA LEU A 13 20.82 16.64 44.23
C LEU A 13 21.55 16.12 42.98
N ALA A 14 22.39 15.09 43.14
CA ALA A 14 23.08 14.47 42.02
C ALA A 14 22.13 13.67 41.10
N GLN A 15 21.01 13.19 41.63
CA GLN A 15 19.94 12.56 40.84
C GLN A 15 19.10 13.63 40.11
N GLU A 16 18.73 14.71 40.79
CA GLU A 16 18.00 15.83 40.19
C GLU A 16 18.83 16.52 39.10
N GLN A 17 20.14 16.69 39.29
CA GLN A 17 21.05 17.23 38.28
C GLN A 17 21.13 16.33 37.05
N ARG A 18 21.33 15.01 37.24
CA ARG A 18 21.33 14.06 36.12
C ARG A 18 20.00 14.02 35.37
N GLN A 19 18.87 14.08 36.08
CA GLN A 19 17.56 14.15 35.44
C GLN A 19 17.38 15.45 34.64
N ARG A 20 17.89 16.58 35.13
CA ARG A 20 17.87 17.84 34.37
C ARG A 20 18.77 17.77 33.14
N GLU A 21 19.99 17.22 33.26
CA GLU A 21 20.89 17.01 32.13
C GLU A 21 20.27 16.07 31.08
N GLU A 22 19.65 14.97 31.52
CA GLU A 22 18.92 14.06 30.64
C GLU A 22 17.72 14.75 29.95
N GLN A 23 16.96 15.56 30.68
CA GLN A 23 15.86 16.35 30.11
C GLN A 23 16.34 17.42 29.13
N GLU A 24 17.45 18.09 29.41
CA GLU A 24 18.06 19.08 28.51
C GLU A 24 18.61 18.42 27.24
N VAL A 25 19.26 17.27 27.35
CA VAL A 25 19.70 16.46 26.20
C VAL A 25 18.52 15.98 25.38
N GLN A 26 17.45 15.48 26.02
CA GLN A 26 16.22 15.09 25.33
C GLN A 26 15.55 16.29 24.64
N ALA A 27 15.48 17.45 25.28
CA ALA A 27 14.91 18.65 24.71
C ALA A 27 15.76 19.18 23.53
N ALA A 28 17.09 19.12 23.63
CA ALA A 28 18.01 19.47 22.54
C ALA A 28 17.85 18.51 21.35
N PHE A 29 17.71 17.21 21.61
CA PHE A 29 17.47 16.19 20.59
C PHE A 29 16.11 16.39 19.89
N GLN A 30 15.05 16.63 20.64
CA GLN A 30 13.72 16.94 20.07
C GLN A 30 13.75 18.22 19.22
N LYS A 31 14.42 19.28 19.69
CA LYS A 31 14.62 20.50 18.90
C LYS A 31 15.37 20.23 17.60
N GLY A 32 16.41 19.39 17.65
CA GLY A 32 17.15 18.96 16.46
C GLY A 32 16.27 18.23 15.43
N ILE A 33 15.41 17.32 15.90
CA ILE A 33 14.45 16.60 15.04
C ILE A 33 13.42 17.57 14.44
N THR A 34 12.87 18.50 15.22
CA THR A 34 11.89 19.48 14.71
C THR A 34 12.53 20.40 13.67
N ALA A 35 13.74 20.90 13.92
CA ALA A 35 14.46 21.74 12.97
C ALA A 35 14.75 21.01 11.66
N LEU A 36 15.13 19.72 11.72
CA LEU A 36 15.31 18.90 10.53
C LEU A 36 14.00 18.70 9.77
N ARG A 37 12.90 18.42 10.48
CA ARG A 37 11.56 18.26 9.89
C ARG A 37 11.11 19.53 9.18
N ASP A 38 11.31 20.68 9.80
CA ASP A 38 10.93 21.98 9.23
C ASP A 38 11.82 22.35 8.04
N PHE A 39 13.08 21.91 8.02
CA PHE A 39 13.99 22.11 6.89
C PHE A 39 13.62 21.28 5.65
N ILE A 40 13.16 20.04 5.84
CA ILE A 40 12.70 19.17 4.74
C ILE A 40 11.23 19.39 4.37
N ALA A 41 10.51 20.20 5.15
CA ALA A 41 9.10 20.48 4.89
C ALA A 41 8.94 21.37 3.65
N PRO A 42 7.96 21.09 2.78
CA PRO A 42 7.65 21.96 1.66
C PRO A 42 7.09 23.31 2.13
N SER A 43 7.27 24.35 1.30
CA SER A 43 6.84 25.72 1.62
C SER A 43 5.33 25.89 1.74
N SER A 44 4.54 25.08 1.02
CA SER A 44 3.08 25.01 1.10
C SER A 44 2.59 23.74 0.41
N VAL A 45 1.52 23.14 0.92
CA VAL A 45 0.81 22.01 0.31
C VAL A 45 -0.67 22.34 0.23
N GLU A 46 -1.22 22.36 -0.98
CA GLU A 46 -2.65 22.53 -1.22
C GLU A 46 -3.23 21.27 -1.86
N PHE A 47 -4.34 20.78 -1.32
CA PHE A 47 -5.02 19.59 -1.80
C PHE A 47 -6.28 19.97 -2.58
N SER A 48 -6.34 19.53 -3.84
CA SER A 48 -7.54 19.57 -4.67
C SER A 48 -8.07 18.14 -4.89
N ALA A 49 -9.30 18.02 -5.39
CA ALA A 49 -9.92 16.71 -5.62
C ALA A 49 -9.16 15.83 -6.64
N SER A 50 -8.44 16.43 -7.58
CA SER A 50 -7.76 15.71 -8.68
C SER A 50 -6.24 15.88 -8.71
N HIS A 51 -5.67 16.77 -7.90
CA HIS A 51 -4.26 17.10 -7.90
C HIS A 51 -3.87 17.74 -6.57
N PHE A 52 -2.58 17.84 -6.32
CA PHE A 52 -2.05 18.54 -5.17
C PHE A 52 -0.92 19.46 -5.63
N GLN A 53 -0.79 20.63 -4.99
CA GLN A 53 0.22 21.61 -5.31
C GLN A 53 1.24 21.65 -4.18
N LEU A 54 2.53 21.48 -4.51
CA LEU A 54 3.65 21.70 -3.60
C LEU A 54 4.42 22.94 -4.04
N GLY A 55 4.24 24.04 -3.31
CA GLY A 55 4.83 25.33 -3.67
C GLY A 55 4.41 25.77 -5.08
N THR A 56 5.34 25.67 -6.05
CA THR A 56 5.11 26.01 -7.46
C THR A 56 4.88 24.81 -8.37
N ARG A 57 4.98 23.58 -7.86
CA ARG A 57 4.80 22.34 -8.63
C ARG A 57 3.40 21.78 -8.44
N ILE A 58 2.79 21.34 -9.53
CA ILE A 58 1.52 20.61 -9.54
C ILE A 58 1.82 19.13 -9.72
N ALA A 59 1.23 18.29 -8.89
CA ALA A 59 1.38 16.84 -8.95
C ALA A 59 0.03 16.13 -8.93
N ARG A 60 -0.03 14.95 -9.54
CA ARG A 60 -1.22 14.10 -9.60
C ARG A 60 -0.81 12.65 -9.51
N THR A 61 -1.54 11.90 -8.71
CA THR A 61 -1.37 10.45 -8.58
C THR A 61 -2.39 9.75 -9.45
N TYR A 62 -1.95 8.80 -10.26
CA TYR A 62 -2.81 7.92 -11.04
C TYR A 62 -2.79 6.52 -10.43
N PHE A 63 -3.95 5.88 -10.34
CA PHE A 63 -4.09 4.49 -9.92
C PHE A 63 -4.61 3.66 -11.08
N VAL A 64 -3.87 2.61 -11.43
CA VAL A 64 -4.25 1.69 -12.51
C VAL A 64 -4.96 0.48 -11.91
N TYR A 65 -6.23 0.30 -12.29
CA TYR A 65 -7.01 -0.90 -11.99
C TYR A 65 -7.32 -1.62 -13.31
N GLY A 66 -7.13 -2.94 -13.35
CA GLY A 66 -7.36 -3.74 -14.55
C GLY A 66 -6.12 -3.88 -15.44
N TYR A 67 -5.16 -4.69 -14.98
CA TYR A 67 -4.04 -5.12 -15.80
C TYR A 67 -4.50 -6.06 -16.93
N PRO A 68 -3.75 -6.14 -18.06
CA PRO A 68 -4.03 -7.12 -19.10
C PRO A 68 -3.99 -8.55 -18.53
N ARG A 69 -4.78 -9.45 -19.14
CA ARG A 69 -4.90 -10.86 -18.72
C ARG A 69 -3.55 -11.59 -18.69
N SER A 70 -2.63 -11.20 -19.55
CA SER A 70 -1.25 -11.66 -19.58
C SER A 70 -0.30 -10.48 -19.61
N VAL A 71 0.82 -10.62 -18.91
CA VAL A 71 1.85 -9.60 -18.80
C VAL A 71 3.10 -10.15 -19.48
N PHE A 72 3.60 -9.44 -20.49
CA PHE A 72 4.82 -9.81 -21.20
C PHE A 72 6.00 -8.96 -20.71
N THR A 73 7.23 -9.41 -20.99
CA THR A 73 8.43 -8.64 -20.66
C THR A 73 8.39 -7.28 -21.35
N GLY A 74 8.49 -6.20 -20.56
CA GLY A 74 8.44 -4.84 -21.08
C GLY A 74 7.04 -4.26 -21.27
N TRP A 75 6.00 -4.86 -20.68
CA TRP A 75 4.63 -4.33 -20.71
C TRP A 75 4.49 -2.87 -20.22
N ILE A 76 5.39 -2.41 -19.33
CA ILE A 76 5.41 -1.03 -18.80
C ILE A 76 6.30 -0.08 -19.64
N SER A 77 6.89 -0.56 -20.73
CA SER A 77 7.88 0.20 -21.52
C SER A 77 7.36 1.54 -22.04
N SER A 78 6.08 1.63 -22.40
CA SER A 78 5.47 2.89 -22.85
C SER A 78 5.47 3.98 -21.78
N ILE A 79 5.38 3.60 -20.50
CA ILE A 79 5.41 4.53 -19.37
C ILE A 79 6.85 4.91 -19.03
N VAL A 80 7.75 3.93 -19.03
CA VAL A 80 9.18 4.16 -18.72
C VAL A 80 9.88 4.99 -19.79
N ASN A 81 9.49 4.86 -21.06
CA ASN A 81 10.08 5.60 -22.18
C ASN A 81 9.45 6.99 -22.39
N LEU A 82 8.56 7.44 -21.49
CA LEU A 82 8.01 8.78 -21.58
C LEU A 82 9.09 9.80 -21.18
N ASP A 83 9.27 10.85 -21.97
CA ASP A 83 10.24 11.93 -21.71
C ASP A 83 9.71 12.93 -20.67
N GLU A 84 9.22 12.42 -19.54
CA GLU A 84 8.64 13.21 -18.45
C GLU A 84 9.14 12.69 -17.10
N VAL A 85 9.35 13.62 -16.16
CA VAL A 85 9.79 13.26 -14.80
C VAL A 85 8.60 12.69 -14.04
N MET A 86 8.62 11.37 -13.80
CA MET A 86 7.59 10.67 -13.03
C MET A 86 8.18 9.68 -12.03
N ASP A 87 7.51 9.56 -10.89
CA ASP A 87 7.80 8.55 -9.88
C ASP A 87 6.84 7.37 -10.02
N ILE A 88 7.37 6.15 -10.17
CA ILE A 88 6.58 4.92 -10.31
C ILE A 88 6.83 4.04 -9.10
N SER A 89 5.76 3.69 -8.39
CA SER A 89 5.79 2.70 -7.29
C SER A 89 4.99 1.48 -7.70
N LEU A 90 5.61 0.29 -7.64
CA LEU A 90 4.97 -0.98 -7.95
C LEU A 90 4.86 -1.84 -6.69
N PHE A 91 3.66 -2.32 -6.39
CA PHE A 91 3.38 -3.22 -5.28
C PHE A 91 2.95 -4.57 -5.84
N ILE A 92 3.79 -5.59 -5.69
CA ILE A 92 3.51 -6.96 -6.12
C ILE A 92 3.26 -7.81 -4.88
N TYR A 93 2.04 -8.34 -4.78
CA TYR A 93 1.64 -9.25 -3.71
C TYR A 93 1.51 -10.66 -4.30
N PRO A 94 2.49 -11.55 -4.09
CA PRO A 94 2.38 -12.92 -4.57
C PRO A 94 1.22 -13.62 -3.85
N VAL A 95 0.50 -14.45 -4.59
CA VAL A 95 -0.57 -15.29 -4.04
C VAL A 95 -0.19 -16.74 -4.29
N GLU A 96 -0.37 -17.60 -3.29
CA GLU A 96 -0.09 -19.02 -3.42
C GLU A 96 -1.00 -19.67 -4.46
N SER A 97 -0.41 -20.44 -5.38
CA SER A 97 -1.16 -21.11 -6.46
C SER A 97 -2.30 -21.99 -5.93
N GLN A 98 -2.12 -22.64 -4.77
CA GLN A 98 -3.17 -23.48 -4.15
C GLN A 98 -4.44 -22.68 -3.85
N VAL A 99 -4.28 -21.48 -3.27
CA VAL A 99 -5.40 -20.59 -2.95
C VAL A 99 -6.13 -20.16 -4.23
N VAL A 100 -5.37 -19.87 -5.29
CA VAL A 100 -5.94 -19.48 -6.60
C VAL A 100 -6.70 -20.65 -7.24
N LEU A 101 -6.11 -21.86 -7.25
CA LEU A 101 -6.73 -23.06 -7.79
C LEU A 101 -8.05 -23.41 -7.07
N GLU A 102 -8.10 -23.30 -5.75
CA GLU A 102 -9.34 -23.51 -4.98
C GLU A 102 -10.42 -22.47 -5.34
N ASN A 103 -10.03 -21.21 -5.45
CA ASN A 103 -10.96 -20.13 -5.81
C ASN A 103 -11.47 -20.28 -7.25
N LEU A 104 -10.60 -20.63 -8.20
CA LEU A 104 -10.97 -20.90 -9.59
C LEU A 104 -11.92 -22.09 -9.67
N ARG A 105 -11.63 -23.21 -8.98
CA ARG A 105 -12.52 -24.38 -8.92
C ARG A 105 -13.91 -24.00 -8.41
N LYS A 106 -14.00 -23.28 -7.29
CA LYS A 106 -15.28 -22.80 -6.75
C LYS A 106 -16.01 -21.93 -7.77
N LYS A 107 -15.29 -21.05 -8.47
CA LYS A 107 -15.88 -20.12 -9.44
C LYS A 107 -16.40 -20.83 -10.70
N VAL A 108 -15.64 -21.78 -11.23
CA VAL A 108 -16.07 -22.62 -12.36
C VAL A 108 -17.34 -23.36 -11.98
N SER A 109 -17.37 -24.06 -10.84
CA SER A 109 -18.56 -24.79 -10.40
C SER A 109 -19.79 -23.90 -10.26
N GLN A 110 -19.63 -22.66 -9.77
CA GLN A 110 -20.73 -21.70 -9.71
C GLN A 110 -21.24 -21.29 -11.10
N LEU A 111 -20.33 -21.06 -12.05
CA LEU A 111 -20.68 -20.67 -13.41
C LEU A 111 -21.36 -21.82 -14.17
N GLU A 112 -20.85 -23.05 -14.03
CA GLU A 112 -21.43 -24.26 -14.62
C GLU A 112 -22.83 -24.54 -14.07
N ALA A 113 -23.00 -24.49 -12.74
CA ALA A 113 -24.31 -24.62 -12.13
C ALA A 113 -25.29 -23.56 -12.62
N GLY A 114 -24.82 -22.31 -12.79
CA GLY A 114 -25.62 -21.22 -13.37
C GLY A 114 -26.04 -21.50 -14.82
N LEU A 115 -25.13 -22.02 -15.66
CA LEU A 115 -25.45 -22.42 -17.03
C LEU A 115 -26.45 -23.57 -17.07
N GLN A 116 -26.33 -24.55 -16.18
CA GLN A 116 -27.25 -25.67 -16.10
C GLN A 116 -28.66 -25.20 -15.72
N ILE A 117 -28.80 -24.33 -14.71
CA ILE A 117 -30.08 -23.75 -14.31
C ILE A 117 -30.70 -22.91 -15.43
N ASP A 118 -29.89 -22.11 -16.13
CA ASP A 118 -30.37 -21.29 -17.25
C ASP A 118 -30.84 -22.18 -18.41
N SER A 119 -30.14 -23.30 -18.68
CA SER A 119 -30.54 -24.30 -19.67
C SER A 119 -31.84 -25.01 -19.29
N GLU A 120 -32.01 -25.41 -18.03
CA GLU A 120 -33.25 -26.02 -17.52
C GLU A 120 -34.45 -25.07 -17.65
N LYS A 121 -34.21 -23.76 -17.50
CA LYS A 121 -35.22 -22.71 -17.69
C LYS A 121 -35.46 -22.34 -19.16
N GLY A 122 -34.82 -23.04 -20.11
CA GLY A 122 -34.95 -22.80 -21.54
C GLY A 122 -34.38 -21.46 -22.00
N LYS A 123 -33.48 -20.84 -21.22
CA LYS A 123 -32.83 -19.59 -21.62
C LYS A 123 -31.74 -19.88 -22.65
N VAL A 124 -31.53 -18.91 -23.55
CA VAL A 124 -30.41 -18.95 -24.49
C VAL A 124 -29.09 -18.91 -23.73
N ARG A 125 -28.10 -19.69 -24.21
CA ARG A 125 -26.77 -19.75 -23.61
C ARG A 125 -26.12 -18.37 -23.55
N ASP A 126 -25.63 -18.04 -22.36
CA ASP A 126 -24.85 -16.83 -22.11
C ASP A 126 -23.39 -17.03 -22.56
N GLN A 127 -23.02 -16.39 -23.67
CA GLN A 127 -21.66 -16.46 -24.22
C GLN A 127 -20.61 -15.92 -23.24
N GLY A 128 -20.97 -14.93 -22.41
CA GLY A 128 -20.06 -14.35 -21.42
C GLY A 128 -19.72 -15.33 -20.32
N LYS A 129 -20.71 -16.08 -19.81
CA LYS A 129 -20.47 -17.15 -18.82
C LYS A 129 -19.64 -18.29 -19.40
N GLN A 130 -19.84 -18.66 -20.66
CA GLN A 130 -19.04 -19.69 -21.32
C GLN A 130 -17.58 -19.27 -21.49
N ALA A 131 -17.35 -18.04 -21.97
CA ALA A 131 -15.99 -17.49 -22.08
C ALA A 131 -15.30 -17.44 -20.71
N ALA A 132 -16.02 -17.03 -19.66
CA ALA A 132 -15.47 -16.99 -18.31
C ALA A 132 -15.08 -18.38 -17.77
N ILE A 133 -15.83 -19.44 -18.09
CA ILE A 133 -15.46 -20.81 -17.74
C ILE A 133 -14.21 -21.23 -18.51
N GLN A 134 -14.18 -21.00 -19.83
CA GLN A 134 -13.04 -21.35 -20.67
C GLN A 134 -11.74 -20.67 -20.20
N ASP A 135 -11.81 -19.37 -19.89
CA ASP A 135 -10.69 -18.61 -19.34
C ASP A 135 -10.23 -19.19 -17.98
N ALA A 136 -11.17 -19.54 -17.10
CA ALA A 136 -10.85 -20.07 -15.78
C ALA A 136 -10.21 -21.46 -15.84
N GLU A 137 -10.65 -22.31 -16.77
CA GLU A 137 -10.05 -23.63 -17.03
C GLU A 137 -8.62 -23.48 -17.57
N GLU A 138 -8.40 -22.58 -18.54
CA GLU A 138 -7.07 -22.32 -19.10
C GLU A 138 -6.07 -21.85 -18.05
N ILE A 139 -6.50 -20.95 -17.15
CA ILE A 139 -5.66 -20.47 -16.04
C ILE A 139 -5.36 -21.62 -15.07
N ARG A 140 -6.33 -22.49 -14.79
CA ARG A 140 -6.14 -23.62 -13.87
C ARG A 140 -5.10 -24.60 -14.40
N ASP A 141 -5.16 -24.90 -15.70
CA ASP A 141 -4.21 -25.80 -16.35
C ASP A 141 -2.79 -25.22 -16.32
N LYS A 142 -2.62 -23.93 -16.66
CA LYS A 142 -1.32 -23.24 -16.58
C LYS A 142 -0.73 -23.26 -15.17
N LEU A 143 -1.55 -22.94 -14.16
CA LEU A 143 -1.12 -22.94 -12.76
C LEU A 143 -0.73 -24.34 -12.24
N GLN A 144 -1.35 -25.39 -12.76
CA GLN A 144 -1.04 -26.78 -12.39
C GLN A 144 0.26 -27.26 -13.04
N VAL A 145 0.55 -26.81 -14.27
CA VAL A 145 1.79 -27.11 -14.99
C VAL A 145 2.97 -26.27 -14.47
N GLY A 146 2.70 -25.09 -13.90
CA GLY A 146 3.71 -24.19 -13.35
C GLY A 146 4.32 -23.25 -14.38
N GLU A 147 3.59 -22.96 -15.47
CA GLU A 147 3.93 -21.90 -16.44
C GLU A 147 3.62 -20.50 -15.93
#